data_AF-A0AAU3SHU1-F1
#
_entry.id   AF-A0AAU3SHU1-F1
#
_cell.length_a   1.000
_cell.length_b   1.000
_cell.length_c   1.000
_cell.angle_alpha   90.00
_cell.angle_beta   90.00
_cell.angle_gamma   90.00
#
_symmetry.space_group_name_H-M   'P 1'
#
loop_
_entity.id
_entity.type
_entity.pdbx_description
1 polymer ?
#
loop_
_entity_poly.entity_id
_entity_poly.type
_entity_poly.pdbx_seq_one_letter_code
_entity_poly.pdbx_strand_id
1 'polypeptide(L)'
;MLTARAWLTLCQRTDWYGTTELLITTALRCQAARYRPEADTIRTARNAHACWHLLRKESPERAADLAGRLADMLAILGEDYRRRDVLAWTEAVPASR
;
A
#
# COMPACT_ATOMS: atom_id res chain seq x y z
N MET A 1 0.00 12.60 -10.32
CA MET A 1 0.71 13.24 -9.21
C MET A 1 -0.22 13.32 -7.99
N LEU A 2 -0.06 12.44 -6.97
CA LEU A 2 -0.71 12.70 -5.68
C LEU A 2 -0.03 13.96 -5.13
N THR A 3 -0.75 15.08 -5.12
CA THR A 3 -0.18 16.37 -4.70
C THR A 3 0.16 16.32 -3.21
N ALA A 4 1.12 17.13 -2.76
CA ALA A 4 1.41 17.28 -1.33
C ALA A 4 0.16 17.59 -0.50
N ARG A 5 -0.85 18.21 -1.11
CA ARG A 5 -2.19 18.43 -0.54
C ARG A 5 -2.98 17.13 -0.32
N ALA A 6 -3.02 16.23 -1.30
CA ALA A 6 -3.66 14.93 -1.11
C ALA A 6 -2.95 14.10 -0.02
N TRP A 7 -1.61 14.16 0.03
CA TRP A 7 -0.83 13.56 1.11
C TRP A 7 -1.14 14.17 2.47
N LEU A 8 -1.16 15.51 2.59
CA LEU A 8 -1.52 16.20 3.83
C LEU A 8 -2.96 15.91 4.28
N THR A 9 -3.92 15.82 3.36
CA THR A 9 -5.30 15.45 3.67
C THR A 9 -5.43 14.00 4.12
N LEU A 10 -4.64 13.07 3.54
CA LEU A 10 -4.54 11.70 4.02
C LEU A 10 -3.84 11.64 5.39
N CYS A 11 -2.78 12.40 5.63
CA CYS A 11 -2.14 12.50 6.95
C CYS A 11 -3.04 13.16 8.02
N GLN A 12 -3.99 14.00 7.63
CA GLN A 12 -5.02 14.54 8.53
C GLN A 12 -6.13 13.52 8.83
N ARG A 13 -6.31 12.49 8.00
CA ARG A 13 -7.16 11.34 8.31
C ARG A 13 -6.33 10.28 9.03
N THR A 14 -6.66 10.01 10.28
CA THR A 14 -6.15 8.85 11.05
C THR A 14 -6.61 7.49 10.49
N ASP A 15 -7.26 7.46 9.33
CA ASP A 15 -7.73 6.24 8.69
C ASP A 15 -6.68 5.71 7.71
N TRP A 16 -5.59 5.16 8.27
CA TRP A 16 -4.53 4.55 7.47
C TRP A 16 -5.00 3.33 6.68
N TYR A 17 -6.02 2.62 7.16
CA TYR A 17 -6.60 1.49 6.44
C TYR A 17 -7.26 1.95 5.14
N GLY A 18 -8.24 2.86 5.23
CA GLY A 18 -8.92 3.37 4.04
C GLY A 18 -7.96 4.06 3.06
N THR A 19 -6.96 4.77 3.60
CA THR A 19 -5.89 5.37 2.80
C THR A 19 -5.07 4.33 2.04
N THR A 20 -4.61 3.30 2.73
CA THR A 20 -3.79 2.23 2.13
C THR A 20 -4.59 1.48 1.06
N GLU A 21 -5.84 1.12 1.37
CA GLU A 21 -6.74 0.45 0.43
C GLU A 21 -7.00 1.30 -0.83
N LEU A 22 -7.24 2.60 -0.67
CA LEU A 22 -7.45 3.52 -1.79
C LEU A 22 -6.21 3.58 -2.69
N LEU A 23 -5.01 3.66 -2.11
CA LEU A 23 -3.76 3.70 -2.87
C LEU A 23 -3.51 2.38 -3.61
N ILE A 24 -3.78 1.23 -2.98
CA ILE A 24 -3.70 -0.09 -3.64
C ILE A 24 -4.62 -0.12 -4.86
N THR A 25 -5.88 0.21 -4.66
CA THR A 25 -6.90 0.21 -5.71
C THR A 25 -6.55 1.17 -6.84
N THR A 26 -6.03 2.35 -6.50
CA THR A 26 -5.62 3.37 -7.48
C THR A 26 -4.47 2.87 -8.34
N ALA A 27 -3.43 2.31 -7.73
CA ALA A 27 -2.27 1.80 -8.45
C ALA A 27 -2.65 0.66 -9.41
N LEU A 28 -3.50 -0.28 -8.96
CA LEU A 28 -4.01 -1.36 -9.82
C LEU A 28 -4.83 -0.83 -11.01
N ARG A 29 -5.71 0.15 -10.79
CA ARG A 29 -6.50 0.77 -11.86
C ARG A 29 -5.62 1.52 -12.86
N CYS A 30 -4.65 2.29 -12.38
CA CYS A 30 -3.69 2.98 -13.23
C CYS A 30 -2.86 1.99 -14.06
N GLN A 31 -2.44 0.88 -13.47
CA GLN A 31 -1.71 -0.16 -14.19
C GLN A 31 -2.56 -0.81 -15.27
N ALA A 32 -3.80 -1.20 -14.95
CA ALA A 32 -4.74 -1.79 -15.91
C ALA A 32 -5.02 -0.85 -17.08
N ALA A 33 -5.12 0.46 -16.82
CA ALA A 33 -5.31 1.49 -17.83
C ALA A 33 -4.02 1.90 -18.57
N ARG A 34 -2.86 1.35 -18.20
CA ARG A 34 -1.52 1.75 -18.70
C ARG A 34 -1.30 3.26 -18.58
N TYR A 35 -1.77 3.84 -17.47
CA TYR A 35 -1.74 5.28 -17.21
C TYR A 35 -0.31 5.83 -17.34
N ARG A 36 -0.19 7.01 -17.97
CA ARG A 36 1.08 7.72 -18.14
C ARG A 36 1.05 9.06 -17.37
N PRO A 37 2.16 9.45 -16.73
CA PRO A 37 3.44 8.73 -16.68
C PRO A 37 3.41 7.53 -15.73
N GLU A 38 4.07 6.44 -16.12
CA GLU A 38 4.15 5.19 -15.34
C GLU A 38 4.77 5.39 -13.95
N ALA A 39 5.70 6.36 -13.85
CA ALA A 39 6.32 6.76 -12.59
C ALA A 39 5.30 7.17 -11.51
N ASP A 40 4.13 7.70 -11.90
CA ASP A 40 3.09 8.07 -10.94
C ASP A 40 2.37 6.84 -10.36
N THR A 41 2.17 5.79 -11.16
CA THR A 41 1.62 4.50 -10.70
C THR A 41 2.57 3.86 -9.70
N ILE A 42 3.86 3.82 -10.03
CA ILE A 42 4.92 3.30 -9.14
C ILE A 42 4.97 4.10 -7.83
N ARG A 43 4.91 5.44 -7.91
CA ARG A 43 4.89 6.29 -6.70
C ARG A 43 3.66 6.00 -5.82
N THR A 44 2.50 5.76 -6.43
CA THR A 44 1.28 5.40 -5.70
C THR A 44 1.44 4.08 -4.96
N ALA A 45 2.04 3.07 -5.59
CA ALA A 45 2.35 1.80 -4.94
C ALA A 45 3.33 1.93 -3.77
N ARG A 46 4.38 2.76 -3.93
CA ARG A 46 5.35 3.05 -2.86
C ARG A 46 4.68 3.78 -1.69
N ASN A 47 3.75 4.70 -1.96
CA ASN A 47 2.98 5.38 -0.93
C ASN A 47 2.05 4.40 -0.19
N ALA A 48 1.42 3.46 -0.89
CA ALA A 48 0.60 2.41 -0.27
C ALA A 48 1.44 1.60 0.74
N HIS A 49 2.66 1.19 0.35
CA HIS A 49 3.59 0.49 1.24
C HIS A 49 4.00 1.32 2.47
N ALA A 50 4.28 2.62 2.27
CA ALA A 50 4.58 3.52 3.39
C ALA A 50 3.40 3.69 4.35
N CYS A 51 2.18 3.89 3.85
CA CYS A 51 0.97 3.98 4.65
C CYS A 51 0.67 2.66 5.38
N TRP A 52 0.91 1.52 4.74
CA TRP A 52 0.77 0.22 5.36
C TRP A 52 1.71 0.03 6.56
N HIS A 53 2.96 0.53 6.49
CA HIS A 53 3.85 0.52 7.65
C HIS A 53 3.34 1.37 8.82
N LEU A 54 2.65 2.47 8.54
CA LEU A 54 2.01 3.29 9.58
C LEU A 54 0.81 2.53 10.18
N LEU A 55 -0.06 1.99 9.32
CA LEU A 55 -1.19 1.14 9.73
C LEU A 55 -0.73 -0.02 10.61
N ARG A 56 0.36 -0.68 10.23
CA ARG A 56 0.97 -1.80 10.97
C ARG A 56 1.35 -1.44 12.41
N LYS A 57 1.80 -0.20 12.65
CA LYS A 57 2.16 0.26 14.00
C LYS A 57 0.93 0.54 14.85
N GLU A 58 -0.15 1.01 14.23
CA GLU A 58 -1.39 1.38 14.94
C GLU A 58 -2.36 0.20 15.12
N SER A 59 -2.46 -0.67 14.11
CA SER A 59 -3.36 -1.81 14.08
C SER A 59 -2.78 -2.93 13.20
N PRO A 60 -1.99 -3.85 13.80
CA PRO A 60 -1.41 -4.99 13.09
C PRO A 60 -2.47 -5.86 12.39
N GLU A 61 -3.62 -6.10 13.03
CA GLU A 61 -4.71 -6.90 12.46
C GLU A 61 -5.25 -6.31 11.15
N ARG A 62 -5.52 -4.99 11.15
CA ARG A 62 -5.98 -4.28 9.95
C ARG A 62 -4.90 -4.19 8.87
N ALA A 63 -3.63 -4.17 9.27
CA ALA A 63 -2.51 -4.25 8.33
C ALA A 63 -2.40 -5.64 7.68
N ALA A 64 -2.65 -6.71 8.44
CA ALA A 64 -2.65 -8.08 7.92
C ALA A 64 -3.76 -8.29 6.88
N ASP A 65 -4.95 -7.73 7.10
CA ASP A 65 -6.06 -7.79 6.15
C ASP A 65 -5.70 -7.22 4.76
N LEU A 66 -4.88 -6.17 4.70
CA LEU A 66 -4.43 -5.57 3.43
C LEU A 66 -3.14 -6.20 2.86
N ALA A 67 -2.42 -7.02 3.63
CA ALA A 67 -1.07 -7.46 3.27
C ALA A 67 -1.04 -8.28 1.97
N GLY A 68 -2.01 -9.18 1.76
CA GLY A 68 -2.11 -9.97 0.52
C GLY A 68 -2.31 -9.10 -0.72
N ARG A 69 -3.34 -8.23 -0.70
CA ARG A 69 -3.63 -7.30 -1.80
C ARG A 69 -2.47 -6.35 -2.08
N LEU A 70 -1.78 -5.89 -1.04
CA LEU A 70 -0.60 -5.05 -1.16
C LEU A 70 0.55 -5.81 -1.83
N ALA A 71 0.84 -7.03 -1.40
CA ALA A 71 1.89 -7.87 -1.98
C ALA A 71 1.64 -8.18 -3.46
N ASP A 72 0.40 -8.50 -3.83
CA ASP A 72 0.00 -8.75 -5.21
C ASP A 72 0.18 -7.52 -6.10
N MET A 73 -0.28 -6.35 -5.64
CA MET A 73 -0.07 -5.09 -6.35
C MET A 73 1.42 -4.79 -6.54
N LEU A 74 2.24 -5.00 -5.51
CA LEU A 74 3.69 -4.79 -5.60
C LEU A 74 4.34 -5.76 -6.59
N ALA A 75 3.88 -7.01 -6.66
CA ALA A 75 4.34 -7.99 -7.66
C ALA A 75 4.00 -7.53 -9.09
N ILE A 76 2.76 -7.10 -9.32
CA ILE A 76 2.29 -6.61 -10.63
C ILE A 76 3.13 -5.42 -11.13
N LEU A 77 3.60 -4.58 -10.21
CA LEU A 77 4.35 -3.36 -10.51
C LEU A 77 5.88 -3.53 -10.44
N GLY A 78 6.38 -4.76 -10.22
CA GLY A 78 7.82 -5.05 -10.17
C GLY A 78 8.54 -4.49 -8.94
N GLU A 79 7.83 -4.23 -7.84
CA GLU A 79 8.37 -3.68 -6.60
C GLU A 79 8.76 -4.80 -5.60
N ASP A 80 9.59 -5.74 -6.05
CA ASP A 80 9.90 -7.01 -5.36
C ASP A 80 10.53 -6.83 -3.97
N TYR A 81 11.35 -5.78 -3.78
CA TYR A 81 11.92 -5.48 -2.47
C TYR A 81 10.84 -5.22 -1.43
N ARG A 82 9.83 -4.40 -1.78
CA ARG A 82 8.72 -4.04 -0.89
C ARG A 82 7.76 -5.20 -0.70
N ARG A 83 7.52 -5.99 -1.76
CA ARG A 83 6.73 -7.22 -1.65
C ARG A 83 7.33 -8.17 -0.62
N ARG A 84 8.64 -8.41 -0.68
CA ARG A 84 9.34 -9.28 0.28
C ARG A 84 9.21 -8.78 1.72
N ASP A 85 9.29 -7.47 1.94
CA ASP A 85 9.09 -6.87 3.26
C ASP A 85 7.67 -7.15 3.82
N VAL A 86 6.63 -7.00 3.00
CA VAL A 86 5.24 -7.29 3.41
C VAL A 86 5.05 -8.78 3.73
N LEU A 87 5.58 -9.67 2.88
CA LEU A 87 5.47 -11.12 3.08
C LEU A 87 6.23 -11.58 4.33
N ALA A 88 7.48 -11.13 4.50
CA ALA A 88 8.30 -11.48 5.66
C ALA A 88 7.63 -11.05 6.98
N TRP A 89 6.99 -9.88 6.99
CA TRP A 89 6.22 -9.47 8.17
C TRP A 89 5.01 -10.37 8.39
N THR A 90 4.26 -10.72 7.35
CA THR A 90 3.04 -11.54 7.46
C THR A 90 3.36 -12.96 7.97
N GLU A 91 4.48 -13.54 7.55
CA GLU A 91 4.98 -14.83 8.04
C GLU A 91 5.43 -14.77 9.51
N ALA A 92 5.93 -13.62 9.97
CA ALA A 92 6.40 -13.40 11.33
C ALA A 92 5.27 -13.08 12.33
N VAL A 93 4.08 -12.70 11.87
CA VAL A 93 2.91 -12.48 12.74
C VAL A 93 2.28 -13.86 13.00
N PRO A 94 2.34 -14.39 14.23
CA PRO A 94 1.65 -15.64 14.53
C PRO A 94 0.15 -15.42 14.29
N ALA A 95 -0.45 -16.27 13.47
CA ALA A 95 -1.89 -16.29 13.28
C ALA A 95 -2.54 -16.38 14.65
N SER A 96 -3.15 -15.28 15.10
CA SER A 96 -4.05 -15.29 16.24
C SER A 96 -5.14 -16.32 15.91
N ARG A 97 -5.13 -17.43 16.66
CA ARG A 97 -6.12 -18.51 16.55
C ARG A 97 -7.53 -18.00 16.77
#